data_AF-A0A9R1NJG3-F1
#
_entry.id   AF-A0A9R1NJG3-F1
#
_cell.length_a   1.000
_cell.length_b   1.000
_cell.length_c   1.000
_cell.angle_alpha   90.00
_cell.angle_beta   90.00
_cell.angle_gamma   90.00
#
_symmetry.space_group_name_H-M   'P 1'
#
loop_
_entity.id
_entity.type
_entity.pdbx_description
1 polymer ?
#
loop_
_entity_poly.entity_id
_entity_poly.type
_entity_poly.pdbx_seq_one_letter_code
_entity_poly.pdbx_strand_id
1 'polypeptide(L)'
;MEDSETHNLQKETIKQQHEVVKARTAPPNDSNIGSHVEEYGDKTFKDGKLFLYQGLYPAKSSITNRPLLSPSLKGAINQRNVDILFMWKKYEQLNVGSEEKQRALREVQETVLHRKHLDSSIDFIGKLVFGFEGPSVLEATKGPGQPLVDYWDCLKTMVRVFESQCGSLTQYGTKHMRAFTNICNNGVSETEMKEASISACDSYNIGKWSPLVLGHSAWSAALQ
;
A
#
# COMPACT_ATOMS: atom_id res chain seq x y z
N MET A 1 -0.74 -5.81 -19.25
CA MET A 1 -0.24 -4.94 -20.32
C MET A 1 0.55 -5.75 -21.32
N GLU A 2 1.72 -6.29 -20.98
CA GLU A 2 2.53 -7.14 -21.89
C GLU A 2 1.71 -8.27 -22.56
N ASP A 3 0.83 -8.91 -21.80
CA ASP A 3 -0.13 -9.91 -22.31
C ASP A 3 -1.03 -9.33 -23.41
N SER A 4 -1.70 -8.21 -23.16
CA SER A 4 -2.55 -7.54 -24.15
C SER A 4 -1.79 -7.10 -25.41
N GLU A 5 -0.52 -6.71 -25.27
CA GLU A 5 0.33 -6.24 -26.37
C GLU A 5 0.86 -7.39 -27.26
N THR A 6 0.80 -8.62 -26.76
CA THR A 6 1.34 -9.81 -27.42
C THR A 6 0.27 -10.76 -27.97
N HIS A 7 -1.01 -10.51 -27.69
CA HIS A 7 -2.11 -11.39 -28.07
C HIS A 7 -3.19 -10.72 -28.94
N ASN A 8 -4.00 -11.55 -29.61
CA ASN A 8 -5.18 -11.09 -30.34
C ASN A 8 -6.38 -10.93 -29.39
N LEU A 9 -6.70 -9.68 -29.05
CA LEU A 9 -7.77 -9.32 -28.11
C LEU A 9 -9.20 -9.62 -28.62
N GLN A 10 -9.38 -9.92 -29.91
CA GLN A 10 -10.66 -10.44 -30.43
C GLN A 10 -10.88 -11.90 -30.03
N LYS A 11 -9.79 -12.64 -29.78
CA LYS A 11 -9.84 -14.06 -29.39
C LYS A 11 -9.72 -14.23 -27.89
N GLU A 12 -8.86 -13.45 -27.25
CA GLU A 12 -8.63 -13.53 -25.82
C GLU A 12 -9.81 -13.00 -25.01
N THR A 13 -10.16 -13.74 -23.96
CA THR A 13 -11.20 -13.40 -22.99
C THR A 13 -10.60 -12.78 -21.74
N ILE A 14 -11.41 -12.04 -20.98
CA ILE A 14 -11.01 -11.48 -19.69
C ILE A 14 -10.59 -12.58 -18.72
N LYS A 15 -11.29 -13.72 -18.72
CA LYS A 15 -10.92 -14.91 -17.95
C LYS A 15 -9.50 -15.39 -18.26
N GLN A 16 -9.16 -15.52 -19.55
CA GLN A 16 -7.85 -16.00 -19.97
C GLN A 16 -6.72 -15.06 -19.58
N GLN A 17 -6.94 -13.75 -19.68
CA GLN A 17 -5.98 -12.75 -19.22
C GLN A 17 -5.82 -12.78 -17.70
N HIS A 18 -6.93 -12.87 -16.95
CA HIS A 18 -6.87 -12.98 -15.49
C HIS A 18 -6.01 -14.16 -15.04
N GLU A 19 -6.19 -15.36 -15.61
CA GLU A 19 -5.40 -16.53 -15.25
C GLU A 19 -3.91 -16.36 -15.58
N VAL A 20 -3.57 -15.72 -16.71
CA VAL A 20 -2.16 -15.43 -17.05
C VAL A 20 -1.54 -14.44 -16.07
N VAL A 21 -2.25 -13.37 -15.75
CA VAL A 21 -1.79 -12.38 -14.78
C VAL A 21 -1.63 -13.02 -13.40
N LYS A 22 -2.60 -13.82 -12.96
CA LYS A 22 -2.55 -14.56 -11.69
C LYS A 22 -1.35 -15.49 -11.61
N ALA A 23 -1.11 -16.32 -12.64
CA ALA A 23 0.02 -17.23 -12.69
C ALA A 23 1.38 -16.52 -12.72
N ARG A 24 1.46 -15.34 -13.34
CA ARG A 24 2.68 -14.54 -13.38
C ARG A 24 2.96 -13.79 -12.08
N THR A 25 1.92 -13.28 -11.43
CA THR A 25 2.04 -12.47 -10.19
C THR A 25 2.20 -13.33 -8.93
N ALA A 26 1.79 -14.60 -8.95
CA ALA A 26 2.06 -15.59 -7.91
C ALA A 26 2.54 -16.92 -8.51
N PRO A 27 3.82 -17.01 -8.95
CA PRO A 27 4.34 -18.23 -9.55
C PRO A 27 4.35 -19.39 -8.55
N PRO A 28 3.93 -20.60 -8.95
CA PRO A 28 3.72 -21.74 -8.02
C PRO A 28 4.94 -22.15 -7.19
N ASN A 29 6.15 -21.84 -7.66
CA ASN A 29 7.41 -22.28 -7.08
C ASN A 29 8.15 -21.19 -6.28
N ASP A 30 7.53 -20.01 -6.07
CA ASP A 30 8.14 -18.89 -5.36
C ASP A 30 7.15 -18.27 -4.37
N SER A 31 6.89 -18.96 -3.26
CA SER A 31 5.87 -18.59 -2.27
C SER A 31 6.17 -17.29 -1.51
N ASN A 32 7.41 -16.78 -1.62
CA ASN A 32 7.87 -15.62 -0.86
C ASN A 32 7.88 -14.33 -1.68
N ILE A 33 7.59 -14.40 -2.98
CA ILE A 33 7.61 -13.27 -3.91
C ILE A 33 6.32 -13.24 -4.72
N GLY A 34 5.62 -12.09 -4.71
CA GLY A 34 4.41 -11.89 -5.50
C GLY A 34 3.18 -11.55 -4.68
N SER A 35 2.01 -11.68 -5.30
CA SER A 35 0.71 -11.44 -4.67
C SER A 35 -0.43 -12.21 -5.35
N HIS A 36 -1.49 -12.48 -4.60
CA HIS A 36 -2.69 -13.09 -5.15
C HIS A 36 -3.50 -12.06 -5.93
N VAL A 37 -3.73 -12.34 -7.20
CA VAL A 37 -4.59 -11.53 -8.06
C VAL A 37 -6.03 -11.93 -7.77
N GLU A 38 -6.76 -11.00 -7.18
CA GLU A 38 -8.15 -11.19 -6.77
C GLU A 38 -9.15 -10.68 -7.81
N GLU A 39 -10.39 -11.13 -7.70
CA GLU A 39 -11.50 -10.73 -8.58
C GLU A 39 -12.76 -10.43 -7.75
N TYR A 40 -13.44 -9.34 -8.10
CA TYR A 40 -14.59 -8.81 -7.36
C TYR A 40 -15.71 -8.40 -8.33
N GLY A 41 -16.93 -8.23 -7.80
CA GLY A 41 -18.09 -7.79 -8.57
C GLY A 41 -18.75 -8.90 -9.39
N ASP A 42 -19.48 -8.50 -10.44
CA ASP A 42 -20.14 -9.42 -11.36
C ASP A 42 -19.11 -10.20 -12.17
N LYS A 43 -19.11 -11.53 -12.11
CA LYS A 43 -18.12 -12.36 -12.82
C LYS A 43 -18.64 -12.88 -14.18
N THR A 44 -19.86 -12.53 -14.58
CA THR A 44 -20.48 -13.03 -15.82
C THR A 44 -19.80 -12.49 -17.09
N PHE A 45 -19.21 -11.30 -17.02
CA PHE A 45 -18.53 -10.68 -18.17
C PHE A 45 -17.17 -11.31 -18.50
N LYS A 46 -16.67 -12.25 -17.70
CA LYS A 46 -15.34 -12.86 -17.86
C LYS A 46 -15.15 -13.60 -19.19
N ASP A 47 -16.23 -14.10 -19.80
CA ASP A 47 -16.19 -14.75 -21.11
C ASP A 47 -16.18 -13.73 -22.27
N GLY A 48 -16.38 -12.45 -21.96
CA GLY A 48 -16.26 -11.33 -22.90
C GLY A 48 -14.84 -11.18 -23.44
N LYS A 49 -14.74 -10.75 -24.71
CA LYS A 49 -13.47 -10.53 -25.39
C LYS A 49 -12.81 -9.24 -24.93
N LEU A 50 -11.48 -9.25 -24.80
CA LEU A 50 -10.71 -8.11 -24.31
C LEU A 50 -10.86 -6.86 -25.17
N PHE A 51 -11.04 -7.00 -26.49
CA PHE A 51 -11.12 -5.86 -27.39
C PHE A 51 -12.29 -4.91 -27.09
N LEU A 52 -13.36 -5.40 -26.44
CA LEU A 52 -14.50 -4.59 -26.03
C LEU A 52 -14.14 -3.53 -24.98
N TYR A 53 -13.03 -3.75 -24.25
CA TYR A 53 -12.61 -2.91 -23.14
C TYR A 53 -11.26 -2.21 -23.42
N GLN A 54 -10.36 -2.92 -24.11
CA GLN A 54 -8.99 -2.46 -24.36
C GLN A 54 -8.77 -1.98 -25.80
N GLY A 55 -9.80 -2.07 -26.64
CA GLY A 55 -9.73 -1.72 -28.05
C GLY A 55 -9.03 -2.77 -28.92
N LEU A 56 -8.79 -2.42 -30.18
CA LEU A 56 -8.20 -3.30 -31.17
C LEU A 56 -6.82 -2.79 -31.59
N TYR A 57 -5.86 -3.70 -31.69
CA TYR A 57 -4.60 -3.45 -32.38
C TYR A 57 -4.56 -4.26 -33.69
N PRO A 58 -4.81 -3.64 -34.87
CA PRO A 58 -4.96 -4.34 -36.15
C PRO A 58 -3.79 -5.28 -36.49
N ALA A 59 -2.56 -4.91 -36.14
CA ALA A 59 -1.36 -5.73 -36.41
C ALA A 59 -1.29 -7.04 -35.60
N LYS A 60 -2.14 -7.24 -34.58
CA LYS A 60 -2.19 -8.47 -33.77
C LYS A 60 -3.30 -9.43 -34.20
N SER A 61 -4.13 -9.04 -35.17
CA SER A 61 -5.25 -9.87 -35.65
C SER A 61 -4.81 -11.22 -36.25
N SER A 62 -3.61 -11.27 -36.82
CA SER A 62 -3.00 -12.47 -37.43
C SER A 62 -2.38 -13.44 -36.42
N ILE A 63 -2.25 -13.07 -35.13
CA ILE A 63 -1.68 -13.95 -34.11
C ILE A 63 -2.66 -15.10 -33.83
N THR A 64 -2.20 -16.32 -34.10
CA THR A 64 -2.94 -17.57 -33.88
C THR A 64 -2.42 -18.35 -32.67
N ASN A 65 -1.12 -18.26 -32.39
CA ASN A 65 -0.47 -18.92 -31.26
C ASN A 65 -0.42 -17.99 -30.04
N ARG A 66 -0.75 -18.54 -28.87
CA ARG A 66 -0.65 -17.86 -27.58
C ARG A 66 0.71 -18.20 -26.94
N PRO A 67 1.76 -17.37 -27.10
CA PRO A 67 3.00 -17.62 -26.39
C PRO A 67 2.76 -17.56 -24.88
N LEU A 68 3.14 -18.60 -24.16
CA LEU A 68 3.12 -18.57 -22.70
C LEU A 68 4.21 -17.61 -22.23
N LEU A 69 3.81 -16.50 -21.60
CA LEU A 69 4.75 -15.61 -20.92
C LEU A 69 5.33 -16.37 -19.72
N SER A 70 6.63 -16.62 -19.73
CA SER A 70 7.31 -17.25 -18.59
C SER A 70 7.17 -16.37 -17.34
N PRO A 71 6.60 -16.89 -16.25
CA PRO A 71 6.57 -16.18 -14.97
C PRO A 71 8.00 -15.93 -14.47
N SER A 72 8.36 -14.67 -14.25
CA SER A 72 9.58 -14.33 -13.53
C SER A 72 9.33 -13.07 -12.70
N LEU A 73 9.42 -13.22 -11.39
CA LEU A 73 9.44 -12.11 -10.43
C LEU A 73 10.87 -11.77 -9.99
N LYS A 74 11.90 -12.23 -10.72
CA LYS A 74 13.29 -11.90 -10.42
C LYS A 74 13.48 -10.38 -10.37
N GLY A 75 13.94 -9.88 -9.22
CA GLY A 75 14.14 -8.45 -9.00
C GLY A 75 12.87 -7.68 -8.57
N ALA A 76 11.76 -8.37 -8.30
CA ALA A 76 10.59 -7.73 -7.70
C ALA A 76 10.92 -7.16 -6.32
N ILE A 77 10.42 -5.96 -6.04
CA ILE A 77 10.64 -5.23 -4.80
C ILE A 77 9.27 -4.92 -4.19
N ASN A 78 9.15 -5.03 -2.87
CA ASN A 78 7.94 -4.62 -2.17
C ASN A 78 7.68 -3.13 -2.45
N GLN A 79 6.47 -2.79 -2.91
CA GLN A 79 6.08 -1.42 -3.26
C GLN A 79 6.38 -0.40 -2.15
N ARG A 80 6.26 -0.80 -0.88
CA ARG A 80 6.54 0.07 0.28
C ARG A 80 8.02 0.41 0.45
N ASN A 81 8.93 -0.33 -0.19
CA ASN A 81 10.38 -0.14 -0.09
C ASN A 81 10.97 0.58 -1.32
N VAL A 82 10.16 0.82 -2.35
CA VAL A 82 10.63 1.37 -3.64
C VAL A 82 11.22 2.77 -3.49
N ASP A 83 10.59 3.63 -2.70
CA ASP A 83 11.04 5.00 -2.46
C ASP A 83 12.39 5.04 -1.72
N ILE A 84 12.55 4.26 -0.64
CA ILE A 84 13.82 4.14 0.09
C ILE A 84 14.91 3.59 -0.83
N LEU A 85 14.61 2.55 -1.61
CA LEU A 85 15.58 1.97 -2.53
C LEU A 85 16.00 2.98 -3.60
N PHE A 86 15.04 3.72 -4.16
CA PHE A 86 15.32 4.77 -5.13
C PHE A 86 16.22 5.86 -4.55
N MET A 87 15.89 6.38 -3.36
CA MET A 87 16.71 7.38 -2.68
C MET A 87 18.12 6.87 -2.38
N TRP A 88 18.25 5.60 -1.96
CA TRP A 88 19.54 4.97 -1.72
C TRP A 88 20.36 4.83 -3.01
N LYS A 89 19.75 4.37 -4.11
CA LYS A 89 20.42 4.26 -5.41
C LYS A 89 20.86 5.62 -5.95
N LYS A 90 20.04 6.65 -5.79
CA LYS A 90 20.40 8.04 -6.11
C LYS A 90 21.62 8.48 -5.28
N TYR A 91 21.60 8.25 -3.97
CA TYR A 91 22.72 8.56 -3.08
C TYR A 91 24.03 7.87 -3.50
N GLU A 92 23.98 6.58 -3.85
CA GLU A 92 25.15 5.80 -4.28
C GLU A 92 25.84 6.42 -5.50
N GLN A 93 25.05 6.95 -6.45
CA GLN A 93 25.54 7.55 -7.70
C GLN A 93 26.13 8.95 -7.53
N LEU A 94 25.91 9.63 -6.41
CA LEU A 94 26.42 10.98 -6.17
C LEU A 94 27.92 10.98 -5.84
N ASN A 95 28.58 12.09 -6.18
CA ASN A 95 30.02 12.27 -5.95
C ASN A 95 30.36 12.26 -4.45
N VAL A 96 31.42 11.54 -4.09
CA VAL A 96 31.91 11.47 -2.71
C VAL A 96 32.28 12.86 -2.21
N GLY A 97 31.80 13.22 -1.01
CA GLY A 97 32.08 14.51 -0.39
C GLY A 97 31.22 15.68 -0.88
N SER A 98 30.34 15.49 -1.87
CA SER A 98 29.47 16.59 -2.33
C SER A 98 28.39 16.94 -1.30
N GLU A 99 28.01 18.21 -1.23
CA GLU A 99 26.88 18.67 -0.41
C GLU A 99 25.57 17.97 -0.80
N GLU A 100 25.40 17.66 -2.08
CA GLU A 100 24.24 16.92 -2.59
C GLU A 100 24.19 15.51 -2.02
N LYS A 101 25.33 14.80 -1.96
CA LYS A 101 25.40 13.46 -1.38
C LYS A 101 25.08 13.47 0.11
N GLN A 102 25.56 14.48 0.83
CA GLN A 102 25.21 14.67 2.25
C GLN A 102 23.71 14.97 2.43
N ARG A 103 23.11 15.80 1.57
CA ARG A 103 21.68 16.11 1.61
C ARG A 103 20.83 14.87 1.31
N ALA A 104 21.19 14.09 0.30
CA ALA A 104 20.51 12.84 -0.03
C ALA A 104 20.58 11.82 1.12
N LEU A 105 21.74 11.71 1.78
CA LEU A 105 21.87 10.84 2.96
C LEU A 105 20.96 11.29 4.11
N ARG A 106 20.90 12.59 4.40
CA ARG A 106 19.98 13.14 5.41
C ARG A 106 18.53 12.84 5.07
N GLU A 107 18.13 12.98 3.81
CA GLU A 107 16.77 12.70 3.37
C GLU A 107 16.39 11.21 3.57
N VAL A 108 17.30 10.29 3.24
CA VAL A 108 17.12 8.86 3.53
C VAL A 108 16.95 8.62 5.03
N GLN A 109 17.85 9.18 5.85
CA GLN A 109 17.81 9.01 7.31
C GLN A 109 16.52 9.56 7.91
N GLU A 110 16.11 10.77 7.55
CA GLU A 110 14.88 11.39 8.01
C GLU A 110 13.64 10.58 7.62
N THR A 111 13.62 10.02 6.40
CA THR A 111 12.51 9.17 5.95
C THR A 111 12.45 7.87 6.74
N VAL A 112 13.58 7.20 6.93
CA VAL A 112 13.65 5.95 7.71
C VAL A 112 13.25 6.20 9.18
N LEU A 113 13.70 7.30 9.77
CA LEU A 113 13.34 7.68 11.14
C LEU A 113 11.84 7.96 11.27
N HIS A 114 11.26 8.67 10.31
CA HIS A 114 9.82 8.91 10.29
C HIS A 114 9.01 7.61 10.15
N ARG A 115 9.43 6.68 9.28
CA ARG A 115 8.79 5.37 9.15
C ARG A 115 8.84 4.56 10.45
N LYS A 116 10.00 4.54 11.11
CA LYS A 116 10.18 3.89 12.41
C LYS A 116 9.26 4.50 13.46
N HIS A 117 9.17 5.83 13.49
CA HIS A 117 8.25 6.57 14.37
C HIS A 117 6.80 6.17 14.14
N LEU A 118 6.34 6.11 12.89
CA LEU A 118 4.97 5.69 12.57
C LEU A 118 4.69 4.25 13.05
N ASP A 119 5.61 3.32 12.78
CA ASP A 119 5.48 1.93 13.22
C ASP A 119 5.44 1.82 14.75
N SER A 120 6.35 2.47 15.47
CA SER A 120 6.41 2.40 16.93
C SER A 120 5.25 3.12 17.61
N SER A 121 4.80 4.24 17.06
CA SER A 121 3.70 5.02 17.64
C SER A 121 2.39 4.25 17.58
N ILE A 122 2.11 3.58 16.46
CA ILE A 122 0.87 2.82 16.29
C ILE A 122 0.87 1.57 17.17
N ASP A 123 2.00 0.86 17.26
CA ASP A 123 2.16 -0.26 18.20
C ASP A 123 1.93 0.19 19.66
N PHE A 124 2.51 1.33 20.04
CA PHE A 124 2.35 1.85 21.40
C PHE A 124 0.93 2.36 21.68
N ILE A 125 0.28 3.03 20.73
CA ILE A 125 -1.15 3.38 20.84
C ILE A 125 -1.98 2.11 21.09
N GLY A 126 -1.74 1.04 20.32
CA GLY A 126 -2.42 -0.25 20.53
C GLY A 126 -2.27 -0.75 21.97
N LYS A 127 -1.06 -0.68 22.52
CA LYS A 127 -0.80 -1.06 23.92
C LYS A 127 -1.51 -0.17 24.93
N LEU A 128 -1.65 1.13 24.64
CA LEU A 128 -2.35 2.06 25.52
C LEU A 128 -3.86 1.80 25.54
N VAL A 129 -4.49 1.54 24.39
CA VAL A 129 -5.95 1.38 24.30
C VAL A 129 -6.45 -0.04 24.56
N PHE A 130 -5.62 -1.06 24.29
CA PHE A 130 -6.02 -2.48 24.39
C PHE A 130 -5.15 -3.29 25.37
N GLY A 131 -4.19 -2.65 26.04
CA GLY A 131 -3.27 -3.34 26.95
C GLY A 131 -2.33 -4.30 26.21
N PHE A 132 -1.98 -5.41 26.86
CA PHE A 132 -0.99 -6.37 26.34
C PHE A 132 -1.38 -6.99 24.99
N GLU A 133 -2.68 -7.14 24.73
CA GLU A 133 -3.22 -7.70 23.48
C GLU A 133 -3.25 -6.69 22.32
N GLY A 134 -2.85 -5.43 22.54
CA GLY A 134 -2.90 -4.38 21.54
C GLY A 134 -2.31 -4.74 20.18
N PRO A 135 -1.07 -5.26 20.10
CA PRO A 135 -0.49 -5.68 18.82
C PRO A 135 -1.36 -6.72 18.09
N SER A 136 -1.86 -7.73 18.80
CA SER A 136 -2.75 -8.76 18.25
C SER A 136 -4.05 -8.15 17.70
N VAL A 137 -4.66 -7.22 18.44
CA VAL A 137 -5.89 -6.53 18.03
C VAL A 137 -5.66 -5.65 16.80
N LEU A 138 -4.57 -4.90 16.74
CA LEU A 138 -4.25 -4.02 15.61
C LEU A 138 -3.95 -4.80 14.32
N GLU A 139 -3.35 -5.98 14.43
CA GLU A 139 -2.99 -6.82 13.29
C GLU A 139 -4.11 -7.76 12.82
N ALA A 140 -5.13 -7.98 13.65
CA ALA A 140 -6.23 -8.91 13.38
C ALA A 140 -6.86 -8.69 11.99
N THR A 141 -6.99 -9.78 11.24
CA THR A 141 -7.60 -9.78 9.90
C THR A 141 -9.05 -10.25 9.98
N LYS A 142 -9.96 -9.57 9.28
CA LYS A 142 -11.29 -10.11 9.01
C LYS A 142 -11.18 -11.21 7.95
N GLY A 143 -12.10 -12.18 7.98
CA GLY A 143 -12.16 -13.23 6.97
C GLY A 143 -12.39 -12.68 5.54
N PRO A 144 -12.03 -13.43 4.48
CA PRO A 144 -12.22 -12.99 3.10
C PRO A 144 -13.66 -12.56 2.81
N GLY A 145 -13.83 -11.45 2.09
CA GLY A 145 -15.14 -10.93 1.69
C GLY A 145 -15.85 -10.06 2.74
N GLN A 146 -15.28 -9.92 3.95
CA GLN A 146 -15.80 -8.99 4.95
C GLN A 146 -15.30 -7.56 4.68
N PRO A 147 -16.14 -6.52 4.90
CA PRO A 147 -15.70 -5.13 4.78
C PRO A 147 -14.63 -4.83 5.82
N LEU A 148 -13.63 -4.04 5.43
CA LEU A 148 -12.54 -3.64 6.32
C LEU A 148 -13.11 -2.87 7.52
N VAL A 149 -13.86 -1.82 7.25
CA VAL A 149 -14.40 -0.89 8.25
C VAL A 149 -15.92 -0.95 8.26
N ASP A 150 -16.51 -0.98 9.46
CA ASP A 150 -17.97 -0.93 9.63
C ASP A 150 -18.48 0.53 9.62
N TYR A 151 -17.64 1.49 10.03
CA TYR A 151 -17.91 2.95 10.04
C TYR A 151 -16.76 3.80 9.45
N TRP A 152 -16.87 4.17 8.17
CA TRP A 152 -15.82 4.93 7.47
C TRP A 152 -15.47 6.28 8.10
N ASP A 153 -16.44 6.95 8.73
CA ASP A 153 -16.20 8.25 9.39
C ASP A 153 -15.38 8.11 10.68
N CYS A 154 -15.52 6.98 11.39
CA CYS A 154 -14.62 6.67 12.51
C CYS A 154 -13.18 6.56 12.00
N LEU A 155 -12.93 5.78 10.93
CA LEU A 155 -11.59 5.61 10.39
C LEU A 155 -10.94 6.96 10.04
N LYS A 156 -11.69 7.84 9.33
CA LYS A 156 -11.22 9.19 9.01
C LYS A 156 -10.84 9.98 10.27
N THR A 157 -11.68 9.91 11.29
CA THR A 157 -11.48 10.61 12.56
C THR A 157 -10.23 10.12 13.27
N MET A 158 -10.05 8.79 13.42
CA MET A 158 -8.87 8.21 14.06
C MET A 158 -7.57 8.55 13.33
N VAL A 159 -7.60 8.55 11.99
CA VAL A 159 -6.46 8.96 11.16
C VAL A 159 -6.13 10.44 11.37
N ARG A 160 -7.14 11.33 11.38
CA ARG A 160 -6.93 12.77 11.60
C ARG A 160 -6.37 13.07 12.99
N VAL A 161 -6.91 12.41 14.02
CA VAL A 161 -6.40 12.53 15.39
C VAL A 161 -4.95 12.10 15.45
N PHE A 162 -4.62 10.93 14.91
CA PHE A 162 -3.24 10.45 14.84
C PHE A 162 -2.34 11.46 14.13
N GLU A 163 -2.69 11.89 12.92
CA GLU A 163 -1.85 12.80 12.12
C GLU A 163 -1.61 14.14 12.83
N SER A 164 -2.61 14.63 13.59
CA SER A 164 -2.49 15.88 14.35
C SER A 164 -1.48 15.82 15.49
N GLN A 165 -1.23 14.64 16.05
CA GLN A 165 -0.31 14.44 17.20
C GLN A 165 1.01 13.80 16.79
N CYS A 166 1.00 12.95 15.77
CA CYS A 166 2.10 12.07 15.41
C CYS A 166 2.74 12.41 14.05
N GLY A 167 2.17 13.36 13.30
CA GLY A 167 2.62 13.72 11.95
C GLY A 167 1.92 12.94 10.84
N SER A 168 2.08 13.41 9.60
CA SER A 168 1.48 12.83 8.40
C SER A 168 1.82 11.35 8.26
N LEU A 169 0.85 10.54 7.83
CA LEU A 169 1.11 9.12 7.56
C LEU A 169 2.01 8.92 6.33
N THR A 170 2.10 9.91 5.43
CA THR A 170 2.70 9.77 4.09
C THR A 170 2.09 8.58 3.31
N GLN A 171 2.68 8.20 2.18
CA GLN A 171 2.27 6.99 1.49
C GLN A 171 2.60 5.72 2.32
N TYR A 172 3.70 5.74 3.09
CA TYR A 172 4.15 4.57 3.86
C TYR A 172 3.14 4.16 4.94
N GLY A 173 2.68 5.11 5.75
CA GLY A 173 1.83 4.89 6.91
C GLY A 173 0.43 4.36 6.56
N THR A 174 0.03 4.41 5.29
CA THR A 174 -1.20 3.74 4.81
C THR A 174 -1.17 2.22 5.04
N LYS A 175 0.01 1.62 5.27
CA LYS A 175 0.12 0.22 5.72
C LYS A 175 -0.64 -0.05 7.02
N HIS A 176 -0.85 0.98 7.85
CA HIS A 176 -1.47 0.89 9.16
C HIS A 176 -2.98 1.16 9.15
N MET A 177 -3.61 1.31 7.98
CA MET A 177 -5.07 1.53 7.90
C MET A 177 -5.87 0.43 8.60
N ARG A 178 -5.36 -0.81 8.61
CA ARG A 178 -5.99 -1.91 9.37
C ARG A 178 -5.96 -1.65 10.88
N ALA A 179 -4.87 -1.13 11.42
CA ALA A 179 -4.77 -0.81 12.84
C ALA A 179 -5.84 0.22 13.24
N PHE A 180 -5.96 1.33 12.49
CA PHE A 180 -7.00 2.33 12.72
C PHE A 180 -8.42 1.78 12.54
N THR A 181 -8.60 0.88 11.58
CA THR A 181 -9.87 0.17 11.39
C THR A 181 -10.22 -0.68 12.61
N ASN A 182 -9.27 -1.44 13.16
CA ASN A 182 -9.51 -2.29 14.31
C ASN A 182 -9.73 -1.45 15.59
N ILE A 183 -9.07 -0.30 15.71
CA ILE A 183 -9.38 0.71 16.74
C ILE A 183 -10.86 1.10 16.68
N CYS A 184 -11.36 1.44 15.49
CA CYS A 184 -12.77 1.77 15.27
C CYS A 184 -13.72 0.61 15.57
N ASN A 185 -13.44 -0.58 15.05
CA ASN A 185 -14.31 -1.75 15.22
C ASN A 185 -14.40 -2.21 16.68
N ASN A 186 -13.42 -1.88 17.52
CA ASN A 186 -13.44 -2.13 18.96
C ASN A 186 -14.00 -0.98 19.79
N GLY A 187 -14.57 0.05 19.15
CA GLY A 187 -15.32 1.11 19.84
C GLY A 187 -14.46 2.12 20.60
N VAL A 188 -13.18 2.24 20.27
CA VAL A 188 -12.30 3.26 20.88
C VAL A 188 -12.82 4.65 20.53
N SER A 189 -12.99 5.50 21.54
CA SER A 189 -13.46 6.88 21.37
C SER A 189 -12.40 7.79 20.78
N GLU A 190 -12.83 8.90 20.17
CA GLU A 190 -11.92 9.94 19.68
C GLU A 190 -11.01 10.47 20.80
N THR A 191 -11.56 10.61 22.02
CA THR A 191 -10.83 11.06 23.21
C THR A 191 -9.74 10.09 23.62
N GLU A 192 -10.02 8.79 23.69
CA GLU A 192 -9.02 7.76 24.01
C GLU A 192 -7.92 7.72 22.95
N MET A 193 -8.29 7.77 21.66
CA MET A 193 -7.33 7.82 20.57
C MET A 193 -6.43 9.05 20.67
N LYS A 194 -6.98 10.22 21.03
CA LYS A 194 -6.23 11.46 21.18
C LYS A 194 -5.23 11.39 22.33
N GLU A 195 -5.67 10.94 23.51
CA GLU A 195 -4.81 10.78 24.69
C GLU A 195 -3.68 9.77 24.45
N ALA A 196 -4.01 8.65 23.80
CA ALA A 196 -3.02 7.65 23.40
C ALA A 196 -2.02 8.21 22.38
N SER A 197 -2.49 8.97 21.39
CA SER A 197 -1.62 9.59 20.38
C SER A 197 -0.70 10.65 20.96
N ILE A 198 -1.19 11.49 21.89
CA ILE A 198 -0.35 12.44 22.64
C ILE A 198 0.74 11.67 23.37
N SER A 199 0.36 10.65 24.15
CA SER A 199 1.32 9.85 24.93
C SER A 199 2.35 9.14 24.05
N ALA A 200 1.95 8.68 22.87
CA ALA A 200 2.84 7.99 21.95
C ALA A 200 3.82 8.90 21.21
N CYS A 201 3.45 10.17 21.02
CA CYS A 201 4.14 11.07 20.11
C CYS A 201 4.71 12.32 20.79
N ASP A 202 4.58 12.46 22.11
CA ASP A 202 4.98 13.65 22.90
C ASP A 202 6.43 14.12 22.67
N SER A 203 7.35 13.18 22.48
CA SER A 203 8.78 13.48 22.26
C SER A 203 9.18 13.62 20.78
N TYR A 204 8.24 13.44 19.85
CA TYR A 204 8.53 13.45 18.42
C TYR A 204 8.40 14.84 17.82
N ASN A 205 9.50 15.36 17.26
CA ASN A 205 9.44 16.58 16.47
C ASN A 205 8.87 16.29 15.08
N ILE A 206 7.61 16.63 14.88
CA ILE A 206 6.88 16.47 13.62
C ILE A 206 7.59 17.19 12.45
N GLY A 207 8.12 18.40 12.68
CA GLY A 207 8.87 19.17 11.70
C GLY A 207 8.24 19.20 10.31
N LYS A 208 9.02 18.76 9.31
CA LYS A 208 8.60 18.72 7.89
C LYS A 208 7.46 17.72 7.60
N TRP A 209 7.18 16.80 8.53
CA TRP A 209 6.12 15.80 8.39
C TRP A 209 4.77 16.29 8.90
N SER A 210 4.66 17.59 9.22
CA SER A 210 3.39 18.16 9.68
C SER A 210 2.32 18.06 8.60
N PRO A 211 1.09 17.63 8.94
CA PRO A 211 -0.04 17.71 8.03
C PRO A 211 -0.33 19.13 7.53
N LEU A 212 0.12 20.17 8.26
CA LEU A 212 0.02 21.56 7.81
C LEU A 212 0.96 21.88 6.64
N VAL A 213 2.05 21.13 6.50
CA VAL A 213 3.06 21.31 5.44
C VAL A 213 2.79 20.38 4.26
N LEU A 214 2.47 19.11 4.54
CA LEU A 214 2.28 18.08 3.53
C LEU A 214 0.82 17.86 3.11
N GLY A 215 -0.13 18.50 3.80
CA GLY A 215 -1.53 18.10 3.77
C GLY A 215 -1.77 16.86 4.62
N HIS A 216 -3.03 16.65 5.02
CA HIS A 216 -3.46 15.36 5.53
C HIS A 216 -3.28 14.29 4.46
N SER A 217 -2.96 13.05 4.87
CA SER A 217 -2.78 11.96 3.90
C SER A 217 -3.98 11.83 2.96
N ALA A 218 -3.74 11.42 1.72
CA ALA A 218 -4.73 11.38 0.64
C ALA A 218 -6.03 10.63 0.98
N TRP A 219 -6.04 9.76 1.99
CA TRP A 219 -7.26 9.12 2.52
C TRP A 219 -8.22 10.07 3.25
N SER A 220 -7.70 11.17 3.78
CA SER A 220 -8.50 12.26 4.35
C SER A 220 -9.27 13.04 3.28
N ALA A 221 -8.81 12.98 2.02
CA ALA A 221 -9.38 13.67 0.86
C ALA A 221 -10.16 12.73 -0.08
N ALA A 222 -9.75 11.46 -0.23
CA ALA A 222 -10.38 10.48 -1.12
C ALA A 222 -11.73 9.92 -0.63
N LEU A 223 -12.25 10.44 0.50
CA LEU A 223 -13.54 10.06 1.08
C LEU A 223 -14.50 11.26 1.25
N GLN A 224 -14.27 12.33 0.47
CA GLN A 224 -15.25 13.39 0.17
C GLN A 224 -15.96 13.06 -1.13
#